data_AF-A0A1Y2EGG4-F1
#
_entry.id   AF-A0A1Y2EGG4-F1
#
_cell.length_a   1.000
_cell.length_b   1.000
_cell.length_c   1.000
_cell.angle_alpha   90.00
_cell.angle_beta   90.00
_cell.angle_gamma   90.00
#
_symmetry.space_group_name_H-M   'P 1'
#
loop_
_entity.id
_entity.type
_entity.pdbx_description
1 polymer ?
#
loop_
_entity_poly.entity_id
_entity_poly.type
_entity_poly.pdbx_seq_one_letter_code
_entity_poly.pdbx_strand_id
1 'polypeptide(L)'
;MSQSNDPPFALTHQLSWGLDQPSGSSSTPRQYLPGYPQISLQDRRTVWDFLSQEFFSDDLDRMADKLWWMSKQDSRNISPLHRQLVKRRTVIITEDPKLHLVWIYDRIFIKPLPRYIMSYAFWQDYLCNDKNNDISKRTRIHRAALGYLRTYYYLSAGVVGHFAGR
;
A
#
# COMPACT_ATOMS: atom_id res chain seq x y z
N MET A 1 -1.31 -22.16 -3.92
CA MET A 1 -0.15 -21.34 -3.51
C MET A 1 -0.39 -20.89 -2.08
N SER A 2 0.27 -21.55 -1.12
CA SER A 2 0.18 -21.22 0.30
C SER A 2 0.58 -19.75 0.48
N GLN A 3 -0.37 -18.89 0.85
CA GLN A 3 -0.04 -17.50 1.12
C GLN A 3 0.67 -17.47 2.47
N SER A 4 1.99 -17.28 2.44
CA SER A 4 2.74 -16.94 3.64
C SER A 4 2.15 -15.62 4.16
N ASN A 5 1.71 -15.62 5.41
CA ASN A 5 1.28 -14.41 6.11
C ASN A 5 2.50 -13.65 6.61
N ASP A 6 3.66 -13.73 5.95
CA ASP A 6 4.85 -13.03 6.39
C ASP A 6 4.92 -11.64 5.77
N PRO A 7 5.62 -10.69 6.42
CA PRO A 7 5.89 -9.39 5.83
C PRO A 7 6.56 -9.53 4.44
N PRO A 8 6.23 -8.66 3.47
CA PRO A 8 6.73 -8.77 2.09
C PRO A 8 8.19 -8.38 1.89
N PHE A 9 8.87 -7.93 2.95
CA PHE A 9 10.26 -7.50 2.95
C PHE A 9 10.89 -7.78 4.32
N ALA A 10 12.21 -7.96 4.37
CA ALA A 10 12.91 -8.15 5.65
C ALA A 10 12.98 -6.83 6.45
N LEU A 11 13.14 -6.95 7.77
CA LEU A 11 13.27 -5.79 8.69
C LEU A 11 14.32 -4.77 8.22
N THR A 12 15.45 -5.22 7.67
CA THR A 12 16.54 -4.36 7.16
C THR A 12 16.14 -3.50 5.96
N HIS A 13 15.04 -3.83 5.28
CA HIS A 13 14.55 -3.13 4.09
C HIS A 13 13.34 -2.21 4.40
N GLN A 14 12.92 -2.10 5.66
CA GLN A 14 11.83 -1.21 6.00
C GLN A 14 12.22 0.26 5.76
N LEU A 15 11.25 1.05 5.33
CA LEU A 15 11.45 2.48 5.04
C LEU A 15 10.80 3.38 6.12
N SER A 16 10.15 2.77 7.11
CA SER A 16 9.48 3.47 8.21
C SER A 16 9.80 2.79 9.55
N TRP A 17 10.50 3.52 10.40
CA TRP A 17 10.95 3.08 11.74
C TRP A 17 10.06 3.60 12.88
N GLY A 18 8.98 4.33 12.56
CA GLY A 18 8.16 5.02 13.57
C GLY A 18 7.43 4.10 14.56
N LEU A 19 7.40 2.79 14.28
CA LEU A 19 6.80 1.77 15.15
C LEU A 19 7.83 0.90 15.86
N ASP A 20 9.11 1.06 15.55
CA ASP A 20 10.16 0.27 16.18
C ASP A 20 10.25 0.70 17.65
N GLN A 21 10.15 -0.27 18.55
CA GLN A 21 10.34 0.03 19.97
C GLN A 21 11.83 0.31 20.23
N PRO A 22 12.17 1.45 20.87
CA PRO A 22 13.53 1.65 21.34
C PRO A 22 13.85 0.58 22.38
N SER A 23 14.95 -0.15 22.17
CA SER A 23 15.43 -1.17 23.09
C SER A 23 15.82 -0.51 24.42
N GLY A 24 14.89 -0.45 25.39
CA GLY A 24 15.21 -0.01 26.76
C GLY A 24 14.16 0.79 27.54
N SER A 25 13.00 1.16 26.99
CA SER A 25 11.98 1.93 27.75
C SER A 25 10.88 1.03 28.34
N SER A 26 10.75 1.01 29.67
CA SER A 26 9.74 0.25 30.43
C SER A 26 8.31 0.82 30.37
N SER A 27 8.12 2.00 29.77
CA SER A 27 6.81 2.54 29.41
C SER A 27 6.57 2.31 27.92
N THR A 28 5.55 1.54 27.53
CA THR A 28 5.10 1.49 26.13
C THR A 28 4.61 2.90 25.75
N PRO A 29 5.29 3.62 24.84
CA PRO A 29 4.80 4.91 24.40
C PRO A 29 3.40 4.72 23.80
N ARG A 30 2.50 5.71 23.92
CA ARG A 30 1.30 5.74 23.08
C ARG A 30 1.74 5.84 21.62
N GLN A 31 1.74 4.70 20.94
CA GLN A 31 2.08 4.63 19.53
C GLN A 31 0.84 4.94 18.70
N TYR A 32 1.00 5.87 17.75
CA TYR A 32 -0.01 6.25 16.80
C TYR A 32 0.38 5.74 15.41
N LEU A 33 -0.61 5.54 14.54
CA LEU A 33 -0.36 5.06 13.19
C LEU A 33 0.51 6.07 12.41
N PRO A 34 1.64 5.66 11.81
CA PRO A 34 2.52 6.57 11.10
C PRO A 34 1.80 7.35 9.99
N GLY A 35 1.77 8.67 10.15
CA GLY A 35 1.07 9.60 9.26
C GLY A 35 -0.38 9.90 9.64
N TYR A 36 -0.92 9.26 10.67
CA TYR A 36 -2.26 9.46 11.18
C TYR A 36 -2.22 9.60 12.72
N PRO A 37 -1.89 10.80 13.25
CA PRO A 37 -1.70 11.01 14.69
C PRO A 37 -2.99 10.84 15.52
N GLN A 38 -4.15 10.78 14.87
CA GLN A 38 -5.44 10.57 15.53
C GLN A 38 -5.75 9.08 15.76
N ILE A 39 -5.01 8.17 15.13
CA ILE A 39 -5.30 6.74 15.17
C ILE A 39 -4.34 6.08 16.16
N SER A 40 -4.86 5.72 17.33
CA SER A 40 -4.11 4.99 18.36
C SER A 40 -3.93 3.52 17.95
N LEU A 41 -2.70 3.02 18.02
CA LEU A 41 -2.40 1.61 17.76
C LEU A 41 -2.88 0.68 18.88
N GLN A 42 -3.15 1.22 20.07
CA GLN A 42 -3.71 0.48 21.20
C GLN A 42 -5.15 0.06 20.93
N ASP A 43 -5.91 0.87 20.18
CA ASP A 43 -7.26 0.52 19.76
C ASP A 43 -7.21 -0.23 18.43
N ARG A 44 -7.10 -1.55 18.53
CA ARG A 44 -7.05 -2.42 17.35
C ARG A 44 -8.31 -2.29 16.49
N ARG A 45 -9.49 -2.03 17.08
CA ARG A 45 -10.73 -1.89 16.31
C ARG A 45 -10.68 -0.64 15.43
N THR A 46 -10.28 0.50 16.01
CA THR A 46 -10.12 1.75 15.24
C THR A 46 -9.12 1.58 14.09
N VAL A 47 -7.99 0.91 14.32
CA VAL A 47 -7.01 0.63 13.26
C VAL A 47 -7.65 -0.22 12.15
N TRP A 48 -8.37 -1.28 12.49
CA TRP A 48 -9.01 -2.14 11.48
C TRP A 48 -10.11 -1.42 10.71
N ASP A 49 -10.94 -0.62 11.37
CA ASP A 49 -11.98 0.15 10.70
C ASP A 49 -11.37 1.18 9.74
N PHE A 50 -10.29 1.84 10.17
CA PHE A 50 -9.52 2.71 9.30
C PHE A 50 -8.94 1.97 8.08
N LEU A 51 -8.22 0.86 8.29
CA LEU A 51 -7.67 0.06 7.18
C LEU A 51 -8.77 -0.42 6.24
N SER A 52 -9.94 -0.72 6.79
CA SER A 52 -11.08 -1.14 6.00
C SER A 52 -11.55 -0.02 5.09
N GLN A 53 -11.69 1.20 5.59
CA GLN A 53 -12.10 2.36 4.77
C GLN A 53 -11.00 2.77 3.76
N GLU A 54 -9.75 2.57 4.14
CA GLU A 54 -8.58 2.96 3.35
C GLU A 54 -8.33 2.02 2.16
N PHE A 55 -8.56 0.71 2.34
CA PHE A 55 -8.40 -0.30 1.30
C PHE A 55 -9.70 -0.78 0.67
N PHE A 56 -10.83 -0.60 1.36
CA PHE A 56 -12.17 -0.89 0.85
C PHE A 56 -12.98 0.39 0.76
N SER A 57 -13.61 0.55 -0.39
CA SER A 57 -14.84 1.31 -0.49
C SER A 57 -15.85 0.36 -1.12
N ASP A 58 -17.05 0.24 -0.58
CA ASP A 58 -18.12 -0.56 -1.22
C ASP A 58 -18.38 -0.08 -2.66
N ASP A 59 -18.09 1.19 -2.94
CA ASP A 59 -18.10 1.74 -4.28
C ASP A 59 -16.90 1.31 -5.14
N LEU A 60 -15.73 1.02 -4.55
CA LEU A 60 -14.56 0.53 -5.29
C LEU A 60 -14.80 -0.88 -5.83
N ASP A 61 -15.49 -1.77 -5.09
CA ASP A 61 -15.92 -3.07 -5.63
C ASP A 61 -16.94 -2.87 -6.76
N ARG A 62 -17.90 -1.95 -6.60
CA ARG A 62 -18.89 -1.63 -7.66
C ARG A 62 -18.29 -0.94 -8.88
N MET A 63 -17.22 -0.17 -8.69
CA MET A 63 -16.52 0.53 -9.76
C MET A 63 -15.32 -0.25 -10.28
N ALA A 64 -14.84 -1.32 -9.63
CA ALA A 64 -13.80 -2.20 -10.15
C ALA A 64 -14.20 -2.74 -11.53
N ASP A 65 -15.47 -3.12 -11.66
CA ASP A 65 -16.14 -3.54 -12.91
C ASP A 65 -16.31 -2.41 -13.95
N LYS A 66 -15.98 -1.16 -13.61
CA LYS A 66 -15.93 -0.02 -14.56
C LYS A 66 -14.50 0.51 -14.72
N LEU A 67 -13.64 0.27 -13.73
CA LEU A 67 -12.23 0.65 -13.68
C LEU A 67 -11.39 -0.22 -14.61
N TRP A 68 -11.82 -1.43 -15.00
CA TRP A 68 -11.14 -2.19 -16.06
C TRP A 68 -11.20 -1.51 -17.43
N TRP A 69 -12.19 -0.63 -17.66
CA TRP A 69 -12.23 0.24 -18.86
C TRP A 69 -11.28 1.43 -18.76
N MET A 70 -11.11 1.98 -17.54
CA MET A 70 -10.32 3.20 -17.31
C MET A 70 -8.85 2.91 -16.93
N SER A 71 -8.56 1.70 -16.50
CA SER A 71 -7.23 1.20 -16.17
C SER A 71 -7.05 -0.14 -16.88
N LYS A 72 -6.04 -0.27 -17.75
CA LYS A 72 -5.57 -1.61 -18.11
C LYS A 72 -5.00 -2.20 -16.81
N GLN A 73 -5.76 -3.02 -16.12
CA GLN A 73 -5.34 -3.82 -14.96
C GLN A 73 -4.28 -4.89 -15.31
N ASP A 74 -3.51 -4.69 -16.39
CA ASP A 74 -2.28 -5.44 -16.57
C ASP A 74 -1.22 -4.77 -15.72
N SER A 75 -0.91 -5.39 -14.57
CA SER A 75 0.21 -5.01 -13.71
C SER A 75 1.53 -4.83 -14.46
N ARG A 76 1.69 -5.45 -15.64
CA ARG A 76 2.85 -5.29 -16.53
C ARG A 76 2.86 -3.98 -17.33
N ASN A 77 1.76 -3.22 -17.32
CA ASN A 77 1.60 -1.97 -18.06
C ASN A 77 1.63 -0.71 -17.18
N ILE A 78 1.89 -0.86 -15.87
CA ILE A 78 2.18 0.28 -15.00
C ILE A 78 3.50 0.88 -15.47
N SER A 79 3.41 2.02 -16.17
CA SER A 79 4.60 2.69 -16.68
C SER A 79 5.29 3.44 -15.53
N PRO A 80 6.63 3.38 -15.44
CA PRO A 80 7.38 4.11 -14.43
C PRO A 80 7.10 5.62 -14.50
N LEU A 81 7.29 6.35 -13.39
CA LEU A 81 6.97 7.79 -13.31
C LEU A 81 7.63 8.62 -14.41
N HIS A 82 8.91 8.36 -14.71
CA HIS A 82 9.61 9.06 -15.81
C HIS A 82 8.92 8.83 -17.17
N ARG A 83 8.34 7.64 -17.39
CA ARG A 83 7.63 7.32 -18.64
C ARG A 83 6.23 7.92 -18.67
N GLN A 84 5.62 8.19 -17.53
CA GLN A 84 4.37 8.98 -17.46
C GLN A 84 4.64 10.41 -17.98
N LEU A 85 5.78 11.01 -17.63
CA LEU A 85 6.20 12.31 -18.17
C LEU A 85 6.44 12.28 -19.67
N VAL A 86 7.10 11.23 -20.19
CA VAL A 86 7.28 11.02 -21.64
C VAL A 86 5.93 10.91 -22.36
N LYS A 87 4.94 10.28 -21.72
CA LYS A 87 3.54 10.22 -22.21
C LYS A 87 2.77 11.53 -22.06
N ARG A 88 3.45 12.62 -21.64
CA ARG A 88 2.88 13.94 -21.34
C ARG A 88 1.75 13.89 -20.32
N ARG A 89 1.89 13.01 -19.31
CA ARG A 89 0.93 12.93 -18.21
C ARG A 89 1.38 13.78 -17.04
N THR A 90 0.47 14.58 -16.54
CA THR A 90 0.57 15.31 -15.27
C THR A 90 0.24 14.34 -14.12
N VAL A 91 1.14 14.22 -13.16
CA VAL A 91 0.93 13.40 -11.96
C VAL A 91 0.16 14.22 -10.93
N ILE A 92 -1.01 13.73 -10.53
CA ILE A 92 -1.85 14.32 -9.49
C ILE A 92 -1.84 13.40 -8.27
N ILE A 93 -1.48 13.96 -7.11
CA ILE A 93 -1.54 13.22 -5.84
C ILE A 93 -2.98 13.19 -5.36
N THR A 94 -3.45 12.03 -4.92
CA THR A 94 -4.80 11.83 -4.39
C THR A 94 -4.76 11.07 -3.07
N GLU A 95 -5.74 11.27 -2.20
CA GLU A 95 -5.94 10.41 -1.02
C GLU A 95 -7.00 9.33 -1.27
N ASP A 96 -7.78 9.46 -2.35
CA ASP A 96 -8.84 8.50 -2.69
C ASP A 96 -8.23 7.22 -3.30
N PRO A 97 -8.38 6.05 -2.64
CA PRO A 97 -7.90 4.77 -3.18
C PRO A 97 -8.54 4.42 -4.54
N LYS A 98 -9.75 4.91 -4.84
CA LYS A 98 -10.45 4.65 -6.11
C LYS A 98 -9.77 5.26 -7.32
N LEU A 99 -9.04 6.36 -7.11
CA LEU A 99 -8.37 7.09 -8.17
C LEU A 99 -6.93 6.60 -8.40
N HIS A 100 -6.38 5.75 -7.53
CA HIS A 100 -4.99 5.29 -7.68
C HIS A 100 -4.78 4.57 -9.03
N LEU A 101 -3.88 5.11 -9.87
CA LEU A 101 -3.58 4.73 -11.25
C LEU A 101 -4.66 5.00 -12.31
N VAL A 102 -5.77 5.65 -11.95
CA VAL A 102 -6.75 6.09 -12.93
C VAL A 102 -6.17 7.23 -13.75
N TRP A 103 -6.32 7.16 -15.07
CA TRP A 103 -6.01 8.27 -15.95
C TRP A 103 -7.29 8.98 -16.39
N ILE A 104 -7.22 10.30 -16.55
CA ILE A 104 -8.28 11.09 -17.17
C ILE A 104 -7.57 12.14 -18.04
N TYR A 105 -7.77 12.08 -19.35
CA TYR A 105 -7.04 12.88 -20.34
C TYR A 105 -5.51 12.76 -20.19
N ASP A 106 -4.84 13.86 -19.90
CA ASP A 106 -3.41 14.00 -19.68
C ASP A 106 -3.03 13.87 -18.20
N ARG A 107 -3.93 13.39 -17.32
CA ARG A 107 -3.68 13.30 -15.88
C ARG A 107 -3.65 11.86 -15.42
N ILE A 108 -2.73 11.54 -14.51
CA ILE A 108 -2.71 10.28 -13.78
C ILE A 108 -2.76 10.56 -12.29
N PHE A 109 -3.70 9.92 -11.60
CA PHE A 109 -3.87 10.05 -10.16
C PHE A 109 -3.05 8.98 -9.44
N ILE A 110 -2.24 9.39 -8.46
CA ILE A 110 -1.39 8.49 -7.70
C ILE A 110 -1.56 8.79 -6.22
N LYS A 111 -2.16 7.83 -5.50
CA LYS A 111 -2.22 7.83 -4.04
C LYS A 111 -0.85 7.54 -3.43
N PRO A 112 -0.28 8.42 -2.58
CA PRO A 112 1.04 8.25 -1.97
C PRO A 112 1.09 6.98 -1.12
N LEU A 113 2.23 6.30 -1.11
CA LEU A 113 2.37 5.05 -0.36
C LEU A 113 2.24 5.32 1.15
N PRO A 114 1.26 4.72 1.86
CA PRO A 114 1.08 4.99 3.28
C PRO A 114 2.28 4.51 4.12
N ARG A 115 2.77 5.38 5.01
CA ARG A 115 3.98 5.16 5.81
C ARG A 115 3.92 3.92 6.71
N TYR A 116 2.73 3.56 7.19
CA TYR A 116 2.56 2.38 8.04
C TYR A 116 2.75 1.06 7.26
N ILE A 117 2.45 1.01 5.96
CA ILE A 117 2.71 -0.17 5.12
C ILE A 117 4.21 -0.37 4.88
N MET A 118 5.02 0.69 5.05
CA MET A 118 6.47 0.60 4.91
C MET A 118 7.19 0.13 6.20
N SER A 119 6.46 -0.11 7.29
CA SER A 119 7.02 -0.56 8.55
C SER A 119 6.89 -2.08 8.68
N TYR A 120 7.99 -2.78 8.96
CA TYR A 120 7.98 -4.23 9.15
C TYR A 120 7.13 -4.62 10.37
N ALA A 121 7.27 -3.88 11.48
CA ALA A 121 6.51 -4.09 12.69
C ALA A 121 4.99 -4.01 12.45
N PHE A 122 4.55 -3.08 11.61
CA PHE A 122 3.13 -2.96 11.26
C PHE A 122 2.60 -4.23 10.57
N TRP A 123 3.34 -4.77 9.60
CA TRP A 123 2.96 -6.01 8.93
C TRP A 123 2.85 -7.13 9.94
N GLN A 124 3.90 -7.35 10.74
CA GLN A 124 3.95 -8.42 11.73
C GLN A 124 2.79 -8.34 12.73
N ASP A 125 2.50 -7.15 13.27
CA ASP A 125 1.53 -6.99 14.35
C ASP A 125 0.07 -6.86 13.87
N TYR A 126 -0.16 -6.26 12.70
CA TYR A 126 -1.50 -5.93 12.22
C TYR A 126 -1.95 -6.73 11.00
N LEU A 127 -1.09 -6.97 10.01
CA LEU A 127 -1.51 -7.59 8.75
C LEU A 127 -1.28 -9.11 8.73
N CYS A 128 -0.25 -9.58 9.43
CA CYS A 128 0.22 -10.96 9.46
C CYS A 128 -0.34 -11.76 10.66
N ASN A 129 -0.67 -11.06 11.76
CA ASN A 129 -1.08 -11.69 13.01
C ASN A 129 -2.51 -12.26 12.95
N ASP A 130 -2.73 -13.41 13.61
CA ASP A 130 -4.01 -14.15 13.63
C ASP A 130 -4.95 -13.81 14.77
N LYS A 131 -4.63 -12.75 15.52
CA LYS A 131 -5.42 -12.31 16.69
C LYS A 131 -6.79 -11.69 16.36
N ASN A 132 -7.27 -11.78 15.12
CA ASN A 132 -8.52 -11.13 14.70
C ASN A 132 -9.52 -12.14 14.16
N ASN A 133 -10.79 -12.01 14.56
CA ASN A 133 -11.81 -13.02 14.28
C ASN A 133 -12.28 -13.06 12.81
N ASP A 134 -12.00 -12.00 12.02
CA ASP A 134 -12.38 -11.93 10.61
C ASP A 134 -11.18 -12.16 9.68
N ILE A 135 -10.91 -13.44 9.42
CA ILE A 135 -9.84 -13.92 8.53
C ILE A 135 -10.06 -13.40 7.10
N SER A 136 -11.31 -13.29 6.65
CA SER A 136 -11.65 -12.91 5.28
C SER A 136 -11.28 -11.45 5.01
N LYS A 137 -11.66 -10.56 5.92
CA LYS A 137 -11.37 -9.13 5.89
C LYS A 137 -9.86 -8.87 5.99
N ARG A 138 -9.15 -9.56 6.89
CA ARG A 138 -7.69 -9.50 6.97
C ARG A 138 -7.04 -9.90 5.65
N THR A 139 -7.43 -11.04 5.07
CA THR A 139 -6.83 -11.56 3.83
C THR A 139 -7.00 -10.55 2.69
N ARG A 140 -8.16 -9.91 2.60
CA ARG A 140 -8.42 -8.85 1.62
C ARG A 140 -7.54 -7.62 1.85
N ILE A 141 -7.43 -7.12 3.09
CA ILE A 141 -6.57 -5.98 3.43
C ILE A 141 -5.11 -6.29 3.12
N HIS A 142 -4.64 -7.48 3.51
CA HIS A 142 -3.28 -7.94 3.24
C HIS A 142 -2.97 -7.93 1.74
N ARG A 143 -3.87 -8.50 0.92
CA ARG A 143 -3.73 -8.48 -0.55
C ARG A 143 -3.78 -7.07 -1.13
N ALA A 144 -4.65 -6.20 -0.63
CA ALA A 144 -4.72 -4.81 -1.07
C ALA A 144 -3.42 -4.07 -0.77
N ALA A 145 -2.88 -4.18 0.45
CA ALA A 145 -1.62 -3.58 0.85
C ALA A 145 -0.43 -4.09 0.00
N LEU A 146 -0.39 -5.40 -0.31
CA LEU A 146 0.58 -5.97 -1.26
C LEU A 146 0.42 -5.38 -2.67
N GLY A 147 -0.81 -5.20 -3.13
CA GLY A 147 -1.13 -4.55 -4.40
C GLY A 147 -0.58 -3.14 -4.49
N TYR A 148 -0.73 -2.35 -3.42
CA TYR A 148 -0.16 -1.00 -3.31
C TYR A 148 1.37 -1.02 -3.41
N LEU A 149 2.05 -1.86 -2.62
CA LEU A 149 3.51 -1.99 -2.69
C LEU A 149 3.98 -2.38 -4.09
N ARG A 150 3.26 -3.31 -4.73
CA ARG A 150 3.57 -3.76 -6.09
C ARG A 150 3.41 -2.65 -7.12
N THR A 151 2.38 -1.83 -7.03
CA THR A 151 2.23 -0.67 -7.91
C THR A 151 3.42 0.28 -7.77
N TYR A 152 3.81 0.56 -6.52
CA TYR A 152 4.94 1.44 -6.24
C TYR A 152 6.26 0.91 -6.75
N TYR A 153 6.48 -0.41 -6.65
CA TYR A 153 7.62 -1.07 -7.27
C TYR A 153 7.69 -0.78 -8.77
N TYR A 154 6.59 -0.87 -9.52
CA TYR A 154 6.61 -0.57 -10.96
C TYR A 154 6.67 0.93 -11.29
N LEU A 155 6.13 1.80 -10.43
CA LEU A 155 6.22 3.25 -10.61
C LEU A 155 7.66 3.75 -10.42
N SER A 156 8.41 3.15 -9.49
CA SER A 156 9.80 3.51 -9.19
C SER A 156 10.81 2.75 -10.04
N ALA A 157 10.56 1.47 -10.35
CA ALA A 157 11.42 0.66 -11.19
C ALA A 157 11.35 1.18 -12.62
N GLY A 158 12.26 2.08 -12.97
CA GLY A 158 12.64 2.23 -14.36
C GLY A 158 13.10 0.88 -14.86
N VAL A 159 12.63 0.48 -16.05
CA VAL A 159 13.09 -0.74 -16.73
C VAL A 159 14.61 -0.79 -16.58
N VAL A 160 15.11 -1.67 -15.70
CA VAL A 160 16.50 -2.11 -15.75
C VAL A 160 16.55 -2.91 -17.03
N GLY A 161 16.75 -2.20 -18.14
CA GLY A 161 17.01 -2.82 -19.41
C GLY A 161 18.19 -3.74 -19.17
N HIS A 162 17.99 -5.03 -19.37
CA HIS A 162 19.08 -5.93 -19.68
C HIS A 162 19.84 -5.32 -20.86
N PHE A 163 20.87 -4.53 -20.59
CA PHE A 163 22.02 -4.41 -21.46
C PHE A 163 22.80 -5.71 -21.30
N ALA A 164 22.26 -6.80 -21.86
CA ALA A 164 23.08 -7.92 -22.25
C ALA A 164 23.87 -7.44 -23.47
N GLY A 165 25.13 -7.10 -23.22
CA GLY A 165 26.09 -6.69 -24.24
C GLY A 165 26.25 -7.77 -25.31
N ARG A 166 26.45 -7.28 -26.53
CA ARG A 166 26.97 -8.03 -27.68
C ARG A 166 28.31 -8.69 -27.36
#